data_AF-A0A967SLU2-F1
#
_entry.id   AF-A0A967SLU2-F1
#
_cell.length_a   1.000
_cell.length_b   1.000
_cell.length_c   1.000
_cell.angle_alpha   90.00
_cell.angle_beta   90.00
_cell.angle_gamma   90.00
#
_symmetry.space_group_name_H-M   'P 1'
#
loop_
_entity.id
_entity.type
_entity.pdbx_description
1 polymer ?
#
loop_
_entity_poly.entity_id
_entity_poly.type
_entity_poly.pdbx_seq_one_letter_code
_entity_poly.pdbx_strand_id
1 'polypeptide(L)' 'VRAARERKESRGAHSRTDHEGKDPEWGKVNLVIRKGSGGEMEIRREPIPEIRQDLKDIIEEMG' A
#
# COMPACT_ATOMS: atom_id res chain seq x y z
N VAL A 1 -6.30 11.54 6.65
CA VAL A 1 -5.22 12.49 6.26
C VAL A 1 -3.80 11.98 6.56
N ARG A 2 -3.50 11.39 7.73
CA ARG A 2 -2.12 10.96 8.09
C ARG A 2 -1.44 10.06 7.05
N ALA A 3 -2.09 8.98 6.61
CA ALA A 3 -1.54 8.06 5.60
C ALA A 3 -1.29 8.75 4.26
N ALA A 4 -2.23 9.60 3.82
CA ALA A 4 -2.11 10.32 2.57
C ALA A 4 -0.87 11.25 2.53
N ARG A 5 -0.50 11.86 3.67
CA ARG A 5 0.71 12.70 3.77
C ARG A 5 1.99 11.85 3.72
N GLU A 6 1.99 10.69 4.37
CA GLU A 6 3.12 9.77 4.45
C GLU A 6 3.40 9.09 3.09
N ARG A 7 2.37 8.72 2.33
CA ARG A 7 2.53 8.16 0.98
C ARG A 7 2.94 9.25 -0.02
N LYS A 8 4.21 9.24 -0.40
CA LYS A 8 4.85 10.19 -1.33
C LYS A 8 4.92 9.62 -2.75
N GLU A 9 3.77 9.24 -3.31
CA GLU A 9 3.59 8.85 -4.71
C GLU A 9 2.13 9.08 -5.15
N SER A 10 1.83 8.78 -6.41
CA SER A 10 0.49 8.72 -7.00
C SER A 10 0.18 7.33 -7.57
N ARG A 11 -0.87 6.67 -7.06
CA ARG A 11 -1.31 5.34 -7.46
C ARG A 11 -2.81 5.15 -7.23
N GLY A 12 -3.53 4.75 -8.29
CA GLY A 12 -4.96 4.45 -8.22
C GLY A 12 -5.76 5.67 -7.77
N ALA A 13 -6.54 5.52 -6.70
CA ALA A 13 -7.35 6.60 -6.14
C ALA A 13 -6.54 7.63 -5.32
N HIS A 14 -5.28 7.36 -4.96
CA HIS A 14 -4.42 8.30 -4.25
C HIS A 14 -3.51 9.01 -5.25
N SER A 15 -3.78 10.27 -5.56
CA SER A 15 -3.02 11.06 -6.53
C SER A 15 -2.55 12.38 -5.90
N ARG A 16 -1.31 12.74 -6.15
CA ARG A 16 -0.61 13.89 -5.57
C ARG A 16 0.10 14.68 -6.65
N THR A 17 -0.16 15.98 -6.72
CA THR A 17 0.50 16.89 -7.67
C THR A 17 1.94 17.21 -7.29
N ASP A 18 2.34 17.00 -6.03
CA ASP A 18 3.70 17.19 -5.54
C ASP A 18 4.55 15.89 -5.57
N HIS A 19 3.92 14.76 -5.92
CA HIS A 19 4.56 13.45 -6.08
C HIS A 19 3.84 12.67 -7.19
N GLU A 20 4.03 13.12 -8.42
CA GLU A 20 3.42 12.51 -9.60
C GLU A 20 4.00 11.11 -9.89
N GLY A 21 3.17 10.24 -10.49
CA GLY A 21 3.58 8.90 -10.89
C GLY A 21 3.75 7.91 -9.75
N LYS A 22 4.10 6.67 -10.13
CA LYS A 22 4.27 5.53 -9.22
C LYS A 22 5.73 5.38 -8.85
N ASP A 23 6.00 5.23 -7.56
CA ASP A 23 7.32 4.87 -7.05
C ASP A 23 7.34 3.34 -6.78
N PRO A 24 8.32 2.60 -7.33
CA PRO A 24 8.43 1.15 -7.14
C PRO A 24 8.47 0.69 -5.69
N GLU A 25 9.07 1.46 -4.77
CA GLU A 25 9.16 1.07 -3.36
C GLU A 25 7.79 1.11 -2.67
N TRP A 26 6.95 2.08 -3.02
CA TRP A 26 5.57 2.16 -2.56
C TRP A 26 4.68 1.06 -3.15
N GLY A 27 5.10 0.42 -4.24
CA GLY A 27 4.45 -0.73 -4.84
C GLY A 27 4.68 -2.05 -4.09
N LYS A 28 5.59 -2.08 -3.11
CA LYS A 28 5.92 -3.30 -2.33
C LYS A 28 5.28 -3.33 -0.94
N VAL A 29 4.66 -2.22 -0.52
CA VAL A 29 4.13 -2.06 0.85
C VAL A 29 2.70 -1.53 0.89
N ASN A 30 1.96 -2.03 1.87
CA ASN A 30 0.72 -1.45 2.36
C ASN A 30 1.03 -0.42 3.45
N LEU A 31 0.33 0.72 3.42
CA LEU A 31 0.42 1.73 4.47
C LEU A 31 -0.76 1.58 5.42
N VAL A 32 -0.52 0.97 6.58
CA VAL A 32 -1.56 0.64 7.55
C VAL A 32 -1.56 1.66 8.68
N ILE A 33 -2.75 2.15 9.03
CA ILE A 33 -2.93 3.00 10.21
C ILE A 33 -3.74 2.24 11.25
N ARG A 34 -3.24 2.22 12.48
CA ARG A 34 -3.92 1.60 13.63
C ARG A 34 -3.93 2.56 14.81
N LYS A 35 -4.94 2.45 15.67
CA LYS A 35 -4.93 3.10 16.97
C LYS A 35 -4.08 2.26 17.92
N GLY A 36 -2.99 2.83 18.42
CA GLY A 36 -2.10 2.20 19.38
C GLY A 36 -2.71 2.12 20.77
N SER A 37 -2.03 1.42 21.67
CA SER A 37 -2.53 1.16 23.03
C SER A 37 -2.70 2.42 23.89
N GLY A 38 -1.93 3.48 23.61
CA GLY A 38 -2.07 4.78 24.27
C GLY A 38 -3.10 5.70 23.60
N GLY A 39 -3.76 5.24 22.53
CA GLY A 39 -4.77 5.98 21.79
C GLY A 39 -4.24 6.86 20.65
N GLU A 40 -2.92 6.93 20.48
CA GLU A 40 -2.24 7.51 19.31
C GLU A 40 -2.56 6.74 18.03
N MET A 41 -2.46 7.43 16.88
CA MET A 41 -2.55 6.77 15.58
C MET A 41 -1.13 6.45 15.08
N GLU A 42 -0.82 5.16 14.98
CA GLU A 42 0.43 4.64 14.44
C GLU A 42 0.30 4.36 12.95
N ILE A 43 1.34 4.69 12.19
CA ILE A 43 1.43 4.37 10.76
C ILE A 43 2.55 3.35 10.59
N ARG A 44 2.27 2.25 9.88
CA ARG A 44 3.26 1.21 9.57
C ARG A 44 3.26 0.93 8.08
N ARG A 45 4.46 0.72 7.53
CA ARG A 45 4.65 0.17 6.17
C ARG A 45 4.81 -1.34 6.33
N GLU A 46 3.86 -2.08 5.81
CA GLU A 46 3.86 -3.54 5.88
C GLU A 46 4.09 -4.09 4.48
N PRO A 47 4.95 -5.11 4.31
CA PRO A 47 5.14 -5.73 3.00
C PRO A 47 3.80 -6.25 2.48
N ILE A 48 3.58 -6.12 1.17
CA ILE A 48 2.42 -6.75 0.54
C ILE A 48 2.62 -8.27 0.66
N PRO A 49 1.64 -9.02 1.22
CA PRO A 49 1.72 -10.46 1.29
C PRO A 49 1.88 -11.07 -0.09
N GLU A 50 2.60 -12.18 -0.19
CA GLU A 50 2.62 -12.94 -1.43
C GLU A 50 1.20 -13.37 -1.82
N ILE A 51 0.93 -13.35 -3.13
CA ILE A 51 -0.31 -13.88 -3.66
C ILE A 51 -0.39 -15.36 -3.27
N ARG A 52 -1.53 -15.79 -2.73
CA ARG A 52 -1.75 -17.18 -2.34
C ARG A 52 -1.66 -18.07 -3.58
N GLN A 53 -1.10 -19.28 -3.43
CA GLN A 53 -0.75 -20.13 -4.57
C GLN A 53 -1.96 -20.46 -5.46
N ASP A 54 -3.10 -20.82 -4.87
CA ASP A 54 -4.35 -21.07 -5.58
C ASP A 54 -4.81 -19.87 -6.44
N LEU A 55 -4.57 -18.64 -5.98
CA LEU A 55 -4.88 -17.44 -6.77
C LEU A 55 -3.87 -17.23 -7.90
N LYS A 56 -2.60 -17.61 -7.71
CA LYS A 56 -1.60 -17.61 -8.80
C LYS A 56 -2.00 -18.60 -9.89
N ASP A 57 -2.40 -19.81 -9.50
CA ASP A 57 -2.82 -20.86 -10.43
C ASP A 57 -4.01 -20.40 -11.30
N ILE A 58 -5.00 -19.71 -10.71
CA ILE A 58 -6.13 -19.12 -11.45
C ILE A 58 -5.67 -18.04 -12.45
N ILE A 59 -4.72 -17.19 -12.05
CA ILE A 59 -4.19 -16.13 -12.93
C ILE A 59 -3.47 -16.75 -14.14
N GLU A 60 -2.73 -17.84 -13.93
CA GLU A 60 -2.03 -18.57 -15.00
C GLU A 60 -3.00 -19.32 -15.93
N GLU A 61 -4.08 -19.90 -15.40
CA GLU A 61 -5.10 -20.58 -16.21
C GLU A 61 -5.91 -19.60 -17.08
N MET A 62 -6.16 -18.38 -16.58
CA MET A 62 -6.95 -17.36 -17.28
C MET A 62 -6.12 -16.41 -18.17
N GLY A 63 -4.80 -16.44 -18.08
CA GLY A 63 -3.86 -15.55 -18.80
C GLY A 63 -3.44 -16.09 -20.16
#